data_AF-A0A1F3V1F4-F1
#
_entry.id   AF-A0A1F3V1F4-F1
#
_cell.length_a   1.000
_cell.length_b   1.000
_cell.length_c   1.000
_cell.angle_alpha   90.00
_cell.angle_beta   90.00
_cell.angle_gamma   90.00
#
_symmetry.space_group_name_H-M   'P 1'
#
loop_
_entity.id
_entity.type
_entity.pdbx_description
1 polymer ?
#
loop_
_entity_poly.entity_id
_entity_poly.type
_entity_poly.pdbx_seq_one_letter_code
_entity_poly.pdbx_strand_id
1 'polypeptide(L)' 'MLEYNFNHKGFVAESFVLQELTATIFRNTPIYTYKSAQSEIEFLIEDKGMILPVEVKAGLNLKAKSLTAFN' A
#
# COMPACT_ATOMS: atom_id res chain seq x y z
N MET A 1 -24.99 13.85 -13.23
CA MET A 1 -23.93 12.82 -13.06
C MET A 1 -22.94 13.42 -12.08
N LEU A 2 -22.76 12.82 -10.90
CA LEU A 2 -21.88 13.41 -9.87
C LEU A 2 -20.44 13.39 -10.39
N GLU A 3 -19.86 14.57 -10.61
CA GLU A 3 -18.43 14.73 -10.88
C GLU A 3 -17.66 14.36 -9.60
N TYR A 4 -17.14 13.14 -9.56
CA TYR A 4 -16.30 12.68 -8.45
C TYR A 4 -14.89 13.26 -8.61
N ASN A 5 -14.55 14.23 -7.77
CA ASN A 5 -13.19 14.74 -7.63
C ASN A 5 -12.24 13.61 -7.21
N PHE A 6 -11.18 13.39 -8.00
CA PHE A 6 -10.27 12.24 -7.93
C PHE A 6 -9.35 12.23 -6.69
N ASN A 7 -9.49 13.18 -5.76
CA ASN A 7 -8.67 13.31 -4.56
C ASN A 7 -8.78 12.12 -3.59
N HIS A 8 -9.78 11.25 -3.73
CA HIS A 8 -10.03 10.15 -2.79
C HIS A 8 -9.60 8.76 -3.29
N LYS A 9 -9.11 8.64 -4.54
CA LYS A 9 -8.82 7.33 -5.12
C LYS A 9 -7.68 6.60 -4.43
N GLY A 10 -6.62 7.32 -4.03
CA GLY A 10 -5.51 6.77 -3.25
C GLY A 10 -5.98 6.18 -1.92
N PHE A 11 -6.69 6.98 -1.13
CA PHE A 11 -7.23 6.55 0.16
C PHE A 11 -8.15 5.33 0.07
N VAL A 12 -9.03 5.26 -0.93
CA VAL A 12 -9.90 4.08 -1.15
C VAL A 12 -9.06 2.86 -1.53
N ALA A 13 -8.07 3.00 -2.40
CA ALA A 13 -7.19 1.90 -2.77
C ALA A 13 -6.36 1.41 -1.58
N GLU A 14 -5.77 2.31 -0.79
CA GLU A 14 -5.04 2.00 0.44
C GLU A 14 -5.92 1.24 1.44
N SER A 15 -7.12 1.74 1.68
CA SER A 15 -8.08 1.13 2.62
C SER A 15 -8.50 -0.27 2.15
N PHE A 16 -8.76 -0.43 0.85
CA PHE A 16 -9.12 -1.72 0.26
C PHE A 16 -7.98 -2.73 0.39
N VAL A 17 -6.75 -2.34 0.03
CA VAL A 17 -5.57 -3.21 0.13
C VAL A 17 -5.33 -3.64 1.57
N LEU A 18 -5.41 -2.72 2.55
CA LEU A 18 -5.25 -3.07 3.96
C LEU A 18 -6.30 -4.08 4.44
N GLN A 19 -7.57 -3.91 4.04
CA GLN A 19 -8.64 -4.86 4.39
C GLN A 19 -8.37 -6.24 3.80
N GLU A 20 -7.97 -6.32 2.52
CA GLU A 20 -7.65 -7.60 1.88
C GLU A 20 -6.43 -8.28 2.54
N LEU A 21 -5.35 -7.55 2.82
CA LEU A 21 -4.15 -8.09 3.47
C LEU A 21 -4.46 -8.66 4.86
N THR A 22 -5.22 -7.92 5.67
CA THR A 22 -5.60 -8.34 7.03
C THR A 22 -6.63 -9.47 7.05
N ALA A 23 -7.52 -9.54 6.06
CA ALA A 23 -8.52 -10.60 5.94
C ALA A 23 -7.93 -11.93 5.42
N THR A 24 -6.83 -11.89 4.67
CA THR A 24 -6.31 -13.05 3.91
C THR A 24 -4.92 -13.52 4.38
N ILE A 25 -3.87 -13.22 3.60
CA ILE A 25 -2.52 -13.79 3.65
C ILE A 25 -1.78 -13.39 4.92
N PHE A 26 -2.03 -12.18 5.43
CA PHE A 26 -1.33 -11.59 6.57
C PHE A 26 -2.24 -11.48 7.80
N ARG A 27 -3.17 -12.45 7.95
CA ARG A 27 -4.03 -12.52 9.11
C ARG A 27 -3.18 -12.72 10.37
N ASN A 28 -3.32 -11.80 11.33
CA ASN A 28 -2.53 -11.72 12.57
C ASN A 28 -1.04 -11.33 12.38
N THR A 29 -0.66 -10.86 11.20
CA THR A 29 0.68 -10.32 10.95
C THR A 29 0.69 -8.81 11.24
N PRO A 30 1.73 -8.27 11.90
CA PRO A 30 1.87 -6.83 12.05
C PRO A 30 1.99 -6.12 10.71
N ILE A 31 1.13 -5.11 10.49
CA ILE A 31 1.16 -4.22 9.33
C ILE A 31 1.28 -2.79 9.84
N TYR A 32 2.29 -2.08 9.37
CA TYR A 32 2.58 -0.70 9.77
C TYR A 32 2.32 0.24 8.61
N THR A 33 1.69 1.39 8.89
CA THR A 33 1.59 2.47 7.92
C THR A 33 2.88 3.27 7.91
N TYR A 34 3.47 3.48 6.74
CA TYR A 34 4.64 4.32 6.59
C TYR A 34 4.25 5.63 5.90
N LYS A 35 4.45 6.77 6.59
CA LYS A 35 4.20 8.10 6.04
C LYS A 35 5.45 8.94 6.16
N SER A 36 6.24 8.95 5.09
CA SER A 36 7.34 9.88 4.89
C SER A 36 7.07 10.68 3.62
N ALA A 37 7.38 11.98 3.65
CA ALA A 37 7.10 12.88 2.52
C ALA A 37 7.85 12.51 1.23
N GLN A 38 8.88 11.66 1.32
CA GLN A 38 9.64 11.15 0.16
C GLN A 38 9.37 9.67 -0.15
N SER A 39 8.51 9.00 0.60
CA SER A 39 8.27 7.56 0.46
C SER A 39 7.06 7.26 -0.41
N GLU A 40 7.25 6.41 -1.41
CA GLU A 40 6.16 5.80 -2.19
C GLU A 40 5.64 4.49 -1.55
N ILE A 41 6.05 4.17 -0.32
CA ILE A 41 5.57 2.99 0.44
C ILE A 41 4.44 3.42 1.37
N GLU A 42 3.29 2.73 1.29
CA GLU A 42 2.15 2.88 2.19
C GLU A 42 2.22 1.93 3.39
N PHE A 43 2.67 0.68 3.18
CA PHE A 43 2.73 -0.33 4.26
C PHE A 43 4.06 -1.06 4.35
N LEU A 44 4.42 -1.44 5.59
CA LEU A 44 5.48 -2.39 5.90
C LEU A 44 4.85 -3.58 6.63
N ILE A 45 5.11 -4.78 6.15
CA ILE A 45 4.61 -6.03 6.74
C ILE A 45 5.79 -6.79 7.32
N GLU A 46 5.70 -7.19 8.59
CA GLU A 46 6.69 -8.07 9.21
C GLU A 46 6.22 -9.52 9.15
N ASP A 47 6.77 -10.34 8.25
CA ASP A 47 6.48 -11.78 8.19
C ASP A 47 7.76 -12.58 8.43
N LYS A 48 7.76 -13.39 9.51
CA LYS A 48 8.85 -14.34 9.85
C LYS A 48 10.25 -13.70 9.87
N GLY A 49 10.35 -12.49 10.40
CA GLY A 49 11.62 -11.75 10.48
C GLY A 49 12.06 -11.08 9.18
N MET A 50 11.22 -11.10 8.14
CA MET A 50 11.41 -10.31 6.92
C MET A 50 10.47 -9.10 6.90
N ILE A 51 10.96 -7.99 6.37
CA ILE A 51 10.14 -6.78 6.14
C ILE A 51 9.77 -6.71 4.67
N LEU A 52 8.47 -6.76 4.38
CA LEU A 52 7.93 -6.65 3.03
C LEU A 52 7.37 -5.24 2.82
N PRO A 53 7.96 -4.41 1.95
CA PRO A 53 7.40 -3.12 1.58
C PRO A 53 6.25 -3.28 0.59
N VAL A 54 5.17 -2.54 0.80
CA VAL A 54 3.99 -2.52 -0.07
C VAL A 54 3.70 -1.11 -0.54
N GLU A 55 3.73 -0.93 -1.86
CA GLU A 55 3.26 0.28 -2.55
C GLU A 55 1.85 0.03 -3.12
N VAL A 56 0.94 0.97 -2.92
CA VAL A 56 -0.45 0.93 -3.40
C VAL A 56 -0.69 2.04 -4.40
N LYS A 57 -1.11 1.67 -5.62
CA LYS A 57 -1.48 2.63 -6.67
C LYS A 57 -2.94 2.46 -7.05
N ALA A 58 -3.70 3.56 -7.01
CA ALA A 58 -5.12 3.58 -7.39
C ALA A 58 -5.38 3.56 -8.91
N GLY A 59 -4.35 3.46 -9.74
CA GLY A 59 -4.46 3.47 -11.20
C GLY A 59 -3.52 2.44 -11.86
N LEU A 60 -3.75 2.16 -13.14
CA LEU A 60 -3.07 1.11 -13.91
C LEU A 60 -1.59 1.39 -14.28
N ASN A 61 -0.98 2.44 -13.75
CA ASN A 61 0.42 2.75 -14.06
C ASN A 61 1.37 1.76 -13.34
N LEU A 62 1.70 0.67 -14.03
CA LEU A 62 2.55 -0.43 -13.56
C LEU A 62 4.06 -0.11 -13.48
N LYS A 63 4.48 1.15 -13.71
CA LYS A 63 5.88 1.55 -13.46
C LYS A 63 6.09 1.74 -11.96
N ALA A 64 6.20 0.63 -11.22
CA ALA A 64 6.72 0.63 -9.86
C ALA A 64 8.20 1.03 -9.93
N LYS A 65 8.51 2.30 -9.62
CA LYS A 65 9.89 2.81 -9.63
C LYS A 65 10.56 2.69 -8.26
N SER A 66 9.78 2.66 -7.18
CA SER A 66 10.27 2.74 -5.80
C SER A 66 10.62 1.40 -5.18
N LEU A 67 9.95 0.29 -5.53
CA LEU A 67 10.26 -1.01 -4.95
C LEU A 67 11.71 -1.46 -5.24
N THR A 68 12.26 -1.06 -6.39
CA THR A 68 13.66 -1.30 -6.77
C THR A 68 14.69 -0.65 -5.85
N ALA A 69 14.31 0.34 -5.02
CA ALA A 69 15.23 1.00 -4.10
C ALA A 69 15.54 0.17 -2.84
N PHE A 70 14.81 -0.92 -2.60
CA PHE A 70 14.93 -1.78 -1.41
C PHE A 70 15.55 -3.16 -1.71
N ASN A 71 16.13 -3.35 -2.91
CA ASN A 71 16.88 -4.55 -3.29
C ASN A 71 18.34 -4.50 -2.82
#